data_AF-A0A965BVI7-F1
#
_entry.id   AF-A0A965BVI7-F1
#
_cell.length_a   1.000
_cell.length_b   1.000
_cell.length_c   1.000
_cell.angle_alpha   90.00
_cell.angle_beta   90.00
_cell.angle_gamma   90.00
#
_symmetry.space_group_name_H-M   'P 1'
#
loop_
_entity.id
_entity.type
_entity.pdbx_description
1 polymer ?
#
loop_
_entity_poly.entity_id
_entity_poly.type
_entity_poly.pdbx_seq_one_letter_code
_entity_poly.pdbx_strand_id
1 'polypeptide(L)'
;MLFCLSALPLGVALAQEVPRAAVQEAIPAFPREEMRQVFAAGFAAILDRHMERALPSDLATWALAGFASADTSLRVERLGRELRLMRGRRALFSRILPSDSLRGSADANGLSAAEALAQFQEAAWLASHPVRDAGRDTLLRASFAAVFGHLDPFSRYVTPEEAQLARDRRLGQGGVGLRLAAQRGQVVVAAVTPNSPAARAGIRAGDRLVTVDDEMVFANDIPGAVLLLEGAAETEVSLEVHRAGRRRIVDLRRVANRVETVTAETRSEVLHLRISGFTALTSAQVAGFVEAAFAGSTPPRGLVLDLRG
;
A
#
# COMPACT_ATOMS: atom_id res chain seq x y z
N MET A 1 -17.06 -81.36 32.88
CA MET A 1 -16.00 -82.20 32.29
C MET A 1 -15.75 -81.67 30.88
N LEU A 2 -14.48 -81.41 30.56
CA LEU A 2 -13.90 -81.04 29.25
C LEU A 2 -14.13 -79.63 28.66
N PHE A 3 -12.98 -78.96 28.52
CA PHE A 3 -12.63 -77.87 27.61
C PHE A 3 -13.04 -78.14 26.15
N CYS A 4 -13.37 -77.09 25.40
CA CYS A 4 -12.99 -77.01 23.99
C CYS A 4 -12.77 -75.54 23.57
N LEU A 5 -11.51 -75.22 23.29
CA LEU A 5 -11.07 -74.01 22.59
C LEU A 5 -11.58 -74.04 21.15
N SER A 6 -12.04 -72.90 20.62
CA SER A 6 -11.93 -72.62 19.19
C SER A 6 -11.58 -71.14 18.97
N ALA A 7 -10.53 -70.96 18.17
CA ALA A 7 -9.85 -69.71 17.92
C ALA A 7 -10.65 -68.80 16.97
N LEU A 8 -10.68 -67.50 17.27
CA LEU A 8 -11.07 -66.44 16.34
C LEU A 8 -9.89 -66.12 15.41
N PRO A 9 -10.06 -66.05 14.08
CA PRO A 9 -9.04 -65.45 13.23
C PRO A 9 -9.16 -63.92 13.29
N LEU A 10 -8.03 -63.25 13.57
CA LEU A 10 -7.84 -61.83 13.33
C LEU A 10 -8.02 -61.56 11.83
N GLY A 11 -9.13 -60.91 11.46
CA GLY A 11 -9.28 -60.30 10.14
C GLY A 11 -8.45 -59.04 10.07
N VAL A 12 -7.31 -59.09 9.38
CA VAL A 12 -6.55 -57.90 8.98
C VAL A 12 -7.35 -57.21 7.87
N ALA A 13 -8.06 -56.14 8.21
CA ALA A 13 -8.65 -55.23 7.23
C ALA A 13 -7.50 -54.42 6.60
N LEU A 14 -7.04 -54.84 5.41
CA LEU A 14 -6.20 -54.00 4.56
C LEU A 14 -7.08 -52.85 4.06
N ALA A 15 -7.00 -51.70 4.74
CA ALA A 15 -7.47 -50.44 4.19
C ALA A 15 -6.65 -50.16 2.92
N GLN A 16 -7.23 -50.42 1.75
CA GLN A 16 -6.68 -49.91 0.51
C GLN A 16 -6.80 -48.38 0.55
N GLU A 17 -5.67 -47.71 0.76
CA GLU A 17 -5.57 -46.28 0.49
C GLU A 17 -5.86 -46.06 -0.99
N VAL A 18 -7.05 -45.54 -1.29
CA VAL A 18 -7.36 -45.01 -2.61
C VAL A 18 -6.41 -43.83 -2.83
N PRO A 19 -5.51 -43.86 -3.82
CA PRO A 19 -4.62 -42.75 -4.07
C PRO A 19 -5.48 -41.53 -4.43
N ARG A 20 -5.46 -40.50 -3.57
CA ARG A 20 -5.96 -39.17 -3.94
C ARG A 20 -5.14 -38.74 -5.15
N ALA A 21 -5.77 -38.75 -6.33
CA ALA A 21 -5.20 -38.10 -7.50
C ALA A 21 -4.82 -36.69 -7.07
N ALA A 22 -3.51 -36.37 -7.14
CA ALA A 22 -3.02 -35.04 -6.86
C ALA A 22 -3.76 -34.10 -7.81
N VAL A 23 -4.66 -33.28 -7.26
CA VAL A 23 -5.26 -32.19 -8.02
C VAL A 23 -4.08 -31.30 -8.40
N GLN A 24 -3.72 -31.33 -9.67
CA GLN A 24 -2.66 -30.50 -10.20
C GLN A 24 -3.20 -29.07 -10.18
N GLU A 25 -2.97 -28.35 -9.08
CA GLU A 25 -3.36 -26.94 -8.96
C GLU A 25 -2.81 -26.19 -10.16
N ALA A 26 -3.71 -25.55 -10.91
CA ALA A 26 -3.34 -24.78 -12.07
C ALA A 26 -2.39 -23.66 -11.64
N ILE A 27 -1.23 -23.56 -12.29
CA ILE A 27 -0.26 -22.50 -11.99
C ILE A 27 -0.94 -21.16 -12.29
N PRO A 28 -1.03 -20.22 -11.32
CA PRO A 28 -1.64 -18.92 -11.57
C PRO A 28 -0.90 -18.18 -12.68
N ALA A 29 -1.63 -17.46 -13.52
CA ALA A 29 -1.05 -16.68 -14.61
C ALA A 29 -0.13 -15.57 -14.06
N PHE A 30 1.02 -15.39 -14.70
CA PHE A 30 1.93 -14.28 -14.35
C PHE A 30 1.37 -12.96 -14.92
N PRO A 31 1.28 -11.88 -14.11
CA PRO A 31 0.77 -10.58 -14.57
C PRO A 31 1.83 -9.82 -15.38
N ARG A 32 2.21 -10.36 -16.54
CA ARG A 32 3.32 -9.90 -17.37
C ARG A 32 3.23 -8.42 -17.74
N GLU A 33 2.07 -7.99 -18.24
CA GLU A 33 1.90 -6.62 -18.72
C GLU A 33 1.97 -5.59 -17.59
N GLU A 34 1.37 -5.91 -16.44
CA GLU A 34 1.43 -5.04 -15.27
C GLU A 34 2.87 -4.93 -14.74
N MET A 35 3.57 -6.05 -14.61
CA MET A 35 4.98 -6.07 -14.20
C MET A 35 5.85 -5.24 -15.17
N ARG A 36 5.66 -5.42 -16.47
CA ARG A 36 6.35 -4.64 -17.50
C ARG A 36 6.11 -3.14 -17.34
N GLN A 37 4.87 -2.72 -17.10
CA GLN A 37 4.52 -1.30 -16.93
C GLN A 37 5.17 -0.70 -15.68
N VAL A 38 5.16 -1.42 -14.55
CA VAL A 38 5.78 -0.97 -13.30
C VAL A 38 7.29 -0.78 -13.48
N PHE A 39 7.98 -1.76 -14.08
CA PHE A 39 9.43 -1.64 -14.32
C PHE A 39 9.77 -0.60 -15.38
N ALA A 40 8.96 -0.44 -16.43
CA ALA A 40 9.18 0.60 -17.43
C ALA A 40 9.07 2.00 -16.81
N ALA A 41 8.04 2.24 -15.99
CA ALA A 41 7.87 3.50 -15.27
C ALA A 41 9.01 3.74 -14.26
N GLY A 42 9.40 2.70 -13.53
CA GLY A 42 10.50 2.75 -12.57
C GLY A 42 11.85 3.03 -13.22
N PHE A 43 12.20 2.33 -14.31
CA PHE A 43 13.44 2.52 -15.04
C PHE A 43 13.51 3.91 -15.68
N ALA A 44 12.43 4.37 -16.32
CA ALA A 44 12.36 5.72 -16.84
C ALA A 44 12.60 6.77 -15.74
N ALA A 45 11.98 6.58 -14.57
CA ALA A 45 12.14 7.48 -13.45
C ALA A 45 13.56 7.50 -12.87
N ILE A 46 14.24 6.34 -12.87
CA ILE A 46 15.61 6.18 -12.42
C ILE A 46 16.57 6.85 -13.40
N LEU A 47 16.46 6.52 -14.69
CA LEU A 47 17.33 7.03 -15.76
C LEU A 47 17.23 8.54 -15.95
N ASP A 48 16.08 9.13 -15.64
CA ASP A 48 15.85 10.57 -15.68
C ASP A 48 16.46 11.33 -14.48
N ARG A 49 16.48 10.71 -13.29
CA ARG A 49 16.78 11.41 -12.02
C ARG A 49 18.13 11.07 -11.40
N HIS A 50 18.71 9.92 -11.70
CA HIS A 50 19.97 9.52 -11.10
C HIS A 50 21.16 10.14 -11.83
N MET A 51 22.12 10.64 -11.05
CA MET A 51 23.36 11.20 -11.59
C MET A 51 24.30 10.11 -12.11
N GLU A 52 24.23 8.91 -11.54
CA GLU A 52 25.00 7.75 -11.97
C GLU A 52 24.39 7.14 -13.23
N ARG A 53 25.24 6.89 -14.24
CA ARG A 53 24.83 6.34 -15.53
C ARG A 53 24.64 4.82 -15.44
N ALA A 54 23.50 4.39 -14.92
CA ALA A 54 23.05 3.01 -15.10
C ALA A 54 22.62 2.80 -16.56
N LEU A 55 22.99 1.67 -17.15
CA LEU A 55 22.44 1.27 -18.45
C LEU A 55 21.08 0.59 -18.23
N PRO A 56 20.10 0.76 -19.15
CA PRO A 56 18.85 0.02 -19.10
C PRO A 56 19.04 -1.50 -18.92
N SER A 57 20.00 -2.09 -19.62
CA SER A 57 20.33 -3.51 -19.50
C SER A 57 20.83 -3.91 -18.09
N ASP A 58 21.55 -3.02 -17.41
CA ASP A 58 22.02 -3.23 -16.03
C ASP A 58 20.85 -3.21 -15.06
N LEU A 59 19.93 -2.25 -15.20
CA LEU A 59 18.71 -2.16 -14.38
C LEU A 59 17.89 -3.46 -14.47
N ALA A 60 17.69 -3.99 -15.68
CA ALA A 60 16.99 -5.28 -15.87
C ALA A 60 17.75 -6.45 -15.22
N THR A 61 19.08 -6.47 -15.33
CA THR A 61 19.91 -7.53 -14.74
C THR A 61 19.80 -7.52 -13.21
N TRP A 62 19.97 -6.36 -12.57
CA TRP A 62 19.89 -6.22 -11.12
C TRP A 62 18.48 -6.50 -10.60
N ALA A 63 17.44 -5.97 -11.28
CA ALA A 63 16.07 -6.24 -10.94
C ALA A 63 15.74 -7.75 -11.02
N LEU A 64 16.23 -8.44 -12.05
CA LEU A 64 16.04 -9.89 -12.16
C LEU A 64 16.76 -10.65 -11.05
N ALA A 65 17.98 -10.23 -10.65
CA ALA A 65 18.70 -10.84 -9.56
C ALA A 65 17.94 -10.71 -8.23
N GLY A 66 17.37 -9.54 -7.94
CA GLY A 66 16.50 -9.33 -6.79
C GLY A 66 15.20 -10.13 -6.87
N PHE A 67 14.58 -10.24 -8.05
CA PHE A 67 13.39 -11.08 -8.24
C PHE A 67 13.69 -12.57 -7.97
N ALA A 68 14.80 -13.07 -8.54
CA ALA A 68 15.20 -14.48 -8.44
C ALA A 68 15.65 -14.85 -7.02
N SER A 69 15.99 -13.88 -6.15
CA SER A 69 16.43 -14.17 -4.78
C SER A 69 15.35 -14.79 -3.91
N ALA A 70 14.08 -14.76 -4.33
CA ALA A 70 12.99 -15.49 -3.67
C ALA A 70 13.19 -17.02 -3.69
N ASP A 71 13.99 -17.53 -4.62
CA ASP A 71 14.33 -18.96 -4.73
C ASP A 71 15.85 -19.13 -4.86
N THR A 72 16.50 -19.62 -3.81
CA THR A 72 17.95 -19.83 -3.78
C THR A 72 18.48 -20.84 -4.82
N SER A 73 17.60 -21.63 -5.44
CA SER A 73 17.96 -22.53 -6.55
C SER A 73 18.09 -21.81 -7.88
N LEU A 74 17.54 -20.59 -8.00
CA LEU A 74 17.64 -19.76 -9.19
C LEU A 74 18.92 -18.92 -9.16
N ARG A 75 19.51 -18.73 -10.35
CA ARG A 75 20.66 -17.86 -10.54
C ARG A 75 20.50 -17.04 -11.79
N VAL A 76 21.03 -15.82 -11.76
CA VAL A 76 21.08 -14.92 -12.90
C VAL A 76 22.52 -14.82 -13.35
N GLU A 77 22.78 -15.19 -14.60
CA GLU A 77 24.11 -15.12 -15.19
C GLU A 77 24.08 -14.20 -16.41
N ARG A 78 25.04 -13.29 -16.51
CA ARG A 78 25.20 -12.40 -17.66
C ARG A 78 26.54 -12.64 -18.34
N LEU A 79 26.50 -12.98 -19.63
CA LEU A 79 27.66 -13.19 -20.49
C LEU A 79 27.62 -12.16 -21.62
N GLY A 80 28.32 -11.05 -21.42
CA GLY A 80 28.23 -9.89 -22.31
C GLY A 80 26.80 -9.33 -22.35
N ARG A 81 26.13 -9.48 -23.49
CA ARG A 81 24.73 -9.05 -23.69
C ARG A 81 23.70 -10.16 -23.48
N GLU A 82 24.13 -11.41 -23.33
CA GLU A 82 23.20 -12.50 -23.08
C GLU A 82 22.94 -12.61 -21.57
N LEU A 83 21.67 -12.49 -21.19
CA LEU A 83 21.19 -12.74 -19.83
C LEU A 83 20.58 -14.14 -19.78
N ARG A 84 20.86 -14.89 -18.72
CA ARG A 84 20.37 -16.25 -18.51
C ARG A 84 19.81 -16.40 -17.10
N LEU A 85 18.61 -16.97 -17.02
CA LEU A 85 18.03 -17.46 -15.78
C LEU A 85 18.31 -18.96 -15.69
N MET A 86 19.00 -19.35 -14.64
CA MET A 86 19.54 -20.70 -14.44
C MET A 86 18.86 -21.36 -13.24
N ARG A 87 18.72 -22.69 -13.30
CA ARG A 87 18.49 -23.55 -12.13
C ARG A 87 19.51 -24.67 -12.15
N GLY A 88 20.41 -24.68 -11.16
CA GLY A 88 21.62 -25.52 -11.22
C GLY A 88 22.44 -25.20 -12.46
N ARG A 89 22.66 -26.20 -13.33
CA ARG A 89 23.38 -26.03 -14.62
C ARG A 89 22.46 -25.81 -15.83
N ARG A 90 21.15 -25.85 -15.64
CA ARG A 90 20.16 -25.73 -16.73
C ARG A 90 19.74 -24.28 -16.90
N ALA A 91 19.82 -23.76 -18.12
CA ALA A 91 19.16 -22.51 -18.49
C ALA A 91 17.65 -22.75 -18.57
N LEU A 92 16.89 -22.02 -17.75
CA LEU A 92 15.43 -21.98 -17.81
C LEU A 92 14.96 -21.05 -18.93
N PHE A 93 15.65 -19.92 -19.08
CA PHE A 93 15.39 -18.94 -20.11
C PHE A 93 16.66 -18.13 -20.38
N SER A 94 16.87 -17.73 -21.63
CA SER A 94 18.00 -16.90 -22.04
C SER A 94 17.59 -15.93 -23.13
N ARG A 95 18.12 -14.72 -23.09
CA ARG A 95 17.84 -13.68 -24.08
C ARG A 95 19.01 -12.72 -24.22
N ILE A 96 19.27 -12.28 -25.43
CA ILE A 96 20.16 -11.14 -25.69
C ILE A 96 19.41 -9.86 -25.32
N LEU A 97 19.93 -9.12 -24.34
CA LEU A 97 19.38 -7.84 -23.93
C LEU A 97 19.53 -6.80 -25.05
N PRO A 98 18.59 -5.84 -25.16
CA PRO A 98 18.69 -4.72 -26.10
C PRO A 98 20.02 -3.98 -25.99
N SER A 99 20.43 -3.32 -27.07
CA SER A 99 21.65 -2.49 -27.04
C SER A 99 21.33 -1.20 -26.30
N ASP A 100 22.21 -0.75 -25.42
CA ASP A 100 22.00 0.47 -24.62
C ASP A 100 22.21 1.78 -25.43
N SER A 101 21.92 1.76 -26.73
CA SER A 101 22.29 2.81 -27.69
C SER A 101 21.09 3.49 -28.36
N LEU A 102 20.75 4.69 -27.84
CA LEU A 102 20.59 6.00 -28.51
C LEU A 102 19.59 6.85 -27.71
N ARG A 103 20.05 8.00 -27.19
CA ARG A 103 19.21 8.99 -26.51
C ARG A 103 17.99 9.33 -27.37
N GLY A 104 16.80 9.27 -26.77
CA GLY A 104 15.53 9.61 -27.44
C GLY A 104 14.78 8.42 -28.07
N SER A 105 15.29 7.19 -27.99
CA SER A 105 14.53 5.98 -28.34
C SER A 105 13.73 5.44 -27.13
N ALA A 106 12.78 4.54 -27.38
CA ALA A 106 12.08 3.82 -26.29
C ALA A 106 13.05 3.04 -25.37
N ASP A 107 14.19 2.60 -25.92
CA ASP A 107 15.25 1.94 -25.15
C ASP A 107 15.93 2.88 -24.15
N ALA A 108 16.05 4.18 -24.49
CA ALA A 108 16.65 5.18 -23.59
C ALA A 108 15.85 5.38 -22.30
N ASN A 109 14.55 5.08 -22.31
CA ASN A 109 13.68 5.15 -21.14
C ASN A 109 13.57 3.81 -20.39
N GLY A 110 14.32 2.79 -20.81
CA GLY A 110 14.31 1.47 -20.18
C GLY A 110 13.14 0.57 -20.57
N LEU A 111 12.35 0.92 -21.59
CA LEU A 111 11.16 0.16 -21.97
C LEU A 111 11.48 -1.28 -22.37
N SER A 112 12.45 -1.48 -23.27
CA SER A 112 12.80 -2.82 -23.74
C SER A 112 13.59 -3.63 -22.72
N ALA A 113 14.27 -2.95 -21.79
CA ALA A 113 14.86 -3.60 -20.61
C ALA A 113 13.75 -4.14 -19.68
N ALA A 114 12.71 -3.35 -19.42
CA ALA A 114 11.54 -3.79 -18.65
C ALA A 114 10.77 -4.92 -19.35
N GLU A 115 10.66 -4.88 -20.68
CA GLU A 115 10.07 -5.97 -21.47
C GLU A 115 10.87 -7.27 -21.37
N ALA A 116 12.19 -7.19 -21.52
CA ALA A 116 13.07 -8.35 -21.34
C ALA A 116 12.95 -8.91 -19.91
N LEU A 117 12.99 -8.03 -18.90
CA LEU A 117 12.82 -8.42 -17.50
C LEU A 117 11.50 -9.17 -17.25
N ALA A 118 10.37 -8.66 -17.74
CA ALA A 118 9.07 -9.30 -17.56
C ALA A 118 9.03 -10.74 -18.13
N GLN A 119 9.75 -11.00 -19.23
CA GLN A 119 9.88 -12.34 -19.79
C GLN A 119 10.69 -13.28 -18.89
N PHE A 120 11.79 -12.80 -18.33
CA PHE A 120 12.57 -13.58 -17.36
C PHE A 120 11.78 -13.84 -16.08
N GLN A 121 11.03 -12.85 -15.59
CA GLN A 121 10.19 -13.00 -14.41
C GLN A 121 9.07 -14.01 -14.63
N GLU A 122 8.46 -14.03 -15.81
CA GLU A 122 7.48 -15.07 -16.16
C GLU A 122 8.12 -16.46 -16.19
N ALA A 123 9.31 -16.59 -16.79
CA ALA A 123 10.03 -17.87 -16.81
C ALA A 123 10.37 -18.36 -15.39
N ALA A 124 10.80 -17.45 -14.50
CA ALA A 124 11.03 -17.74 -13.09
C ALA A 124 9.73 -18.13 -12.38
N TRP A 125 8.64 -17.39 -12.61
CA TRP A 125 7.31 -17.64 -12.04
C TRP A 125 6.77 -19.03 -12.42
N LEU A 126 6.88 -19.42 -13.69
CA LEU A 126 6.44 -20.74 -14.15
C LEU A 126 7.32 -21.86 -13.57
N ALA A 127 8.63 -21.62 -13.42
CA ALA A 127 9.57 -22.62 -12.96
C ALA A 127 9.65 -22.78 -11.43
N SER A 128 9.26 -21.78 -10.63
CA SER A 128 9.57 -21.74 -9.19
C SER A 128 8.34 -21.53 -8.30
N HIS A 129 8.09 -22.49 -7.40
CA HIS A 129 7.05 -22.37 -6.37
C HIS A 129 7.37 -21.28 -5.34
N PRO A 130 8.60 -21.18 -4.78
CA PRO A 130 8.93 -20.10 -3.86
C PRO A 130 8.74 -18.70 -4.45
N VAL A 131 9.03 -18.51 -5.74
CA VAL A 131 8.74 -17.24 -6.43
C VAL A 131 7.24 -16.94 -6.41
N ARG A 132 6.38 -17.94 -6.66
CA ARG A 132 4.92 -17.75 -6.64
C ARG A 132 4.40 -17.42 -5.24
N ASP A 133 4.91 -18.11 -4.23
CA ASP A 133 4.48 -17.92 -2.84
C ASP A 133 4.93 -16.58 -2.24
N ALA A 134 6.04 -16.02 -2.73
CA ALA A 134 6.59 -14.77 -2.19
C ALA A 134 5.60 -13.59 -2.30
N GLY A 135 4.69 -13.65 -3.27
CA GLY A 135 3.73 -12.59 -3.55
C GLY A 135 4.35 -11.42 -4.33
N ARG A 136 3.50 -10.73 -5.07
CA ARG A 136 3.91 -9.69 -6.02
C ARG A 136 4.70 -8.55 -5.37
N ASP A 137 4.19 -8.00 -4.27
CA ASP A 137 4.80 -6.83 -3.62
C ASP A 137 6.19 -7.13 -3.07
N THR A 138 6.39 -8.34 -2.53
CA THR A 138 7.70 -8.83 -2.10
C THR A 138 8.67 -8.91 -3.27
N LEU A 139 8.24 -9.47 -4.40
CA LEU A 139 9.07 -9.61 -5.61
C LEU A 139 9.43 -8.25 -6.22
N LEU A 140 8.49 -7.31 -6.27
CA LEU A 140 8.74 -5.94 -6.73
C LEU A 140 9.74 -5.23 -5.81
N ARG A 141 9.53 -5.34 -4.48
CA ARG A 141 10.44 -4.75 -3.49
C ARG A 141 11.84 -5.32 -3.60
N ALA A 142 11.98 -6.64 -3.72
CA ALA A 142 13.28 -7.30 -3.88
C ALA A 142 14.00 -6.88 -5.18
N SER A 143 13.24 -6.81 -6.28
CA SER A 143 13.76 -6.36 -7.58
C SER A 143 14.32 -4.92 -7.51
N PHE A 144 13.52 -3.98 -7.01
CA PHE A 144 13.96 -2.59 -6.90
C PHE A 144 15.02 -2.38 -5.82
N ALA A 145 14.99 -3.13 -4.71
CA ALA A 145 16.06 -3.08 -3.71
C ALA A 145 17.41 -3.49 -4.31
N ALA A 146 17.44 -4.51 -5.18
CA ALA A 146 18.65 -4.90 -5.90
C ALA A 146 19.12 -3.81 -6.88
N VAL A 147 18.20 -3.11 -7.54
CA VAL A 147 18.54 -1.96 -8.38
C VAL A 147 19.14 -0.82 -7.55
N PHE A 148 18.47 -0.37 -6.48
CA PHE A 148 18.92 0.75 -5.66
C PHE A 148 20.19 0.47 -4.87
N GLY A 149 20.45 -0.80 -4.53
CA GLY A 149 21.72 -1.22 -3.94
C GLY A 149 22.95 -0.91 -4.79
N HIS A 150 22.78 -0.66 -6.10
CA HIS A 150 23.84 -0.25 -7.02
C HIS A 150 23.86 1.26 -7.31
N LEU A 151 22.86 2.03 -6.87
CA LEU A 151 22.66 3.43 -7.31
C LEU A 151 22.66 4.42 -6.14
N ASP A 152 21.85 4.17 -5.11
CA ASP A 152 21.65 5.11 -4.02
C ASP A 152 21.07 4.40 -2.79
N PRO A 153 21.75 4.45 -1.62
CA PRO A 153 21.26 3.83 -0.40
C PRO A 153 19.96 4.45 0.16
N PHE A 154 19.58 5.65 -0.28
CA PHE A 154 18.36 6.32 0.19
C PHE A 154 17.14 6.05 -0.70
N SER A 155 17.35 5.47 -1.87
CA SER A 155 16.28 5.14 -2.79
C SER A 155 15.61 3.81 -2.42
N ARG A 156 14.28 3.77 -2.49
CA ARG A 156 13.50 2.57 -2.19
C ARG A 156 12.22 2.52 -3.00
N TYR A 157 11.76 1.30 -3.26
CA TYR A 157 10.41 1.06 -3.75
C TYR A 157 9.41 1.13 -2.60
N VAL A 158 8.29 1.80 -2.87
CA VAL A 158 7.12 1.86 -1.98
C VAL A 158 5.93 1.25 -2.72
N THR A 159 5.20 0.38 -2.03
CA THR A 159 4.00 -0.25 -2.60
C THR A 159 2.88 0.79 -2.78
N PRO A 160 1.85 0.50 -3.60
CA PRO A 160 0.70 1.38 -3.74
C PRO A 160 0.03 1.73 -2.41
N GLU A 161 -0.09 0.75 -1.51
CA GLU A 161 -0.64 0.92 -0.16
C GLU A 161 0.25 1.82 0.71
N GLU A 162 1.56 1.58 0.76
CA GLU A 162 2.51 2.42 1.49
C GLU A 162 2.50 3.86 0.97
N ALA A 163 2.42 4.03 -0.35
CA ALA A 163 2.34 5.33 -0.99
C ALA A 163 1.01 6.04 -0.65
N GLN A 164 -0.10 5.31 -0.58
CA GLN A 164 -1.38 5.86 -0.13
C GLN A 164 -1.30 6.30 1.32
N LEU A 165 -0.83 5.43 2.22
CA LEU A 165 -0.66 5.76 3.64
C LEU A 165 0.26 6.98 3.85
N ALA A 166 1.34 7.09 3.06
CA ALA A 166 2.23 8.25 3.11
C ALA A 166 1.53 9.54 2.63
N ARG A 167 0.68 9.47 1.60
CA ARG A 167 -0.15 10.60 1.17
C ARG A 167 -1.16 10.99 2.25
N ASP A 168 -1.82 10.01 2.84
CA ASP A 168 -2.84 10.22 3.87
C ASP A 168 -2.23 10.89 5.11
N ARG A 169 -1.02 10.49 5.52
CA ARG A 169 -0.27 11.16 6.59
C ARG A 169 0.06 12.62 6.26
N ARG A 170 0.43 12.93 5.02
CA ARG A 170 0.75 14.31 4.59
C ARG A 170 -0.49 15.20 4.53
N LEU A 171 -1.58 14.66 4.01
CA LEU A 171 -2.87 15.36 3.89
C LEU A 171 -3.60 15.47 5.24
N GLY A 172 -3.29 14.57 6.17
CA GLY A 172 -4.04 14.38 7.41
C GLY A 172 -5.22 13.42 7.21
N GLN A 173 -5.63 12.75 8.28
CA GLN A 173 -6.91 12.04 8.29
C GLN A 173 -8.04 13.07 8.24
N GLY A 174 -9.05 12.84 7.42
CA GLY A 174 -10.24 13.65 7.30
C GLY A 174 -11.50 12.87 7.65
N GLY A 175 -12.55 13.61 7.98
CA GLY A 175 -13.88 13.07 8.25
C GLY A 175 -14.97 13.91 7.60
N VAL A 176 -16.21 13.44 7.72
CA VAL A 176 -17.40 14.12 7.15
C VAL A 176 -18.19 14.95 8.17
N GLY A 177 -17.79 14.90 9.45
CA GLY A 177 -18.38 15.68 10.55
C GLY A 177 -19.65 15.07 11.16
N LEU A 178 -19.78 13.74 11.14
CA LEU A 178 -20.88 13.02 11.78
C LEU A 178 -20.47 12.46 13.15
N ARG A 179 -21.39 12.51 14.10
CA ARG A 179 -21.33 11.70 15.33
C ARG A 179 -22.41 10.63 15.23
N LEU A 180 -22.01 9.37 15.35
CA LEU A 180 -22.91 8.22 15.28
C LEU A 180 -23.29 7.72 16.67
N ALA A 181 -24.46 7.08 16.78
CA ALA A 181 -24.88 6.34 17.95
C ALA A 181 -25.67 5.11 17.54
N ALA A 182 -25.71 4.11 18.42
CA ALA A 182 -26.61 2.98 18.29
C ALA A 182 -27.98 3.36 18.89
N GLN A 183 -29.05 3.25 18.11
CA GLN A 183 -30.41 3.47 18.59
C GLN A 183 -31.35 2.43 18.01
N ARG A 184 -32.06 1.69 18.88
CA ARG A 184 -33.03 0.63 18.48
C ARG A 184 -32.46 -0.37 17.47
N GLY A 185 -31.21 -0.79 17.67
CA GLY A 185 -30.52 -1.75 16.80
C GLY A 185 -30.05 -1.19 15.46
N GLN A 186 -30.08 0.14 15.27
CA GLN A 186 -29.65 0.81 14.04
C GLN A 186 -28.55 1.83 14.33
N VAL A 187 -27.69 2.09 13.34
CA VAL A 187 -26.73 3.19 13.38
C VAL A 187 -27.48 4.47 13.00
N VAL A 188 -27.49 5.45 13.92
CA VAL A 188 -28.14 6.74 13.71
C VAL A 188 -27.14 7.88 13.85
N VAL A 189 -27.39 8.97 13.13
CA VAL A 189 -26.68 10.22 13.29
C VAL A 189 -27.15 10.88 14.59
N ALA A 190 -26.29 10.89 15.59
CA ALA A 190 -26.53 11.54 16.87
C ALA A 190 -26.37 13.06 16.76
N ALA A 191 -25.36 13.52 16.03
CA ALA A 191 -25.11 14.94 15.79
C ALA A 191 -24.39 15.16 14.46
N VAL A 192 -24.57 16.35 13.90
CA VAL A 192 -23.87 16.82 12.70
C VAL A 192 -23.09 18.07 13.07
N THR A 193 -21.81 18.08 12.75
CA THR A 193 -20.94 19.22 13.00
C THR A 193 -21.34 20.38 12.09
N PRO A 194 -21.59 21.59 12.62
CA PRO A 194 -21.91 22.76 11.79
C PRO A 194 -20.84 23.01 10.72
N ASN A 195 -21.25 23.45 9.52
CA ASN A 195 -20.37 23.73 8.38
C ASN A 195 -19.52 22.52 7.89
N SER A 196 -19.85 21.30 8.32
CA SER A 196 -19.21 20.09 7.81
C SER A 196 -19.72 19.67 6.42
N PRO A 197 -19.02 18.76 5.72
CA PRO A 197 -19.53 18.12 4.50
C PRO A 197 -20.92 17.52 4.69
N ALA A 198 -21.13 16.77 5.78
CA ALA A 198 -22.43 16.17 6.08
C ALA A 198 -23.55 17.21 6.30
N ALA A 199 -23.23 18.33 6.98
CA ALA A 199 -24.19 19.42 7.16
C ALA A 199 -24.59 20.05 5.81
N ARG A 200 -23.61 20.33 4.94
CA ARG A 200 -23.86 20.90 3.59
C ARG A 200 -24.69 19.97 2.72
N ALA A 201 -24.55 18.66 2.86
CA ALA A 201 -25.35 17.68 2.14
C ALA A 201 -26.76 17.43 2.74
N GLY A 202 -27.09 18.15 3.82
CA GLY A 202 -28.40 18.11 4.47
C GLY A 202 -28.65 16.86 5.30
N ILE A 203 -27.59 16.16 5.73
CA ILE A 203 -27.67 15.12 6.76
C ILE A 203 -28.02 15.81 8.08
N ARG A 204 -28.88 15.18 8.89
CA ARG A 204 -29.37 15.72 10.16
C ARG A 204 -29.34 14.66 11.25
N ALA A 205 -29.35 15.11 12.51
CA ALA A 205 -29.56 14.21 13.63
C ALA A 205 -30.87 13.42 13.46
N GLY A 206 -30.83 12.13 13.79
CA GLY A 206 -31.93 11.19 13.60
C GLY A 206 -31.94 10.48 12.24
N ASP A 207 -31.07 10.85 11.30
CA ASP A 207 -30.88 10.07 10.08
C ASP A 207 -30.28 8.69 10.42
N ARG A 208 -30.76 7.65 9.74
CA ARG A 208 -30.18 6.31 9.88
C ARG A 208 -29.10 6.11 8.82
N LEU A 209 -27.91 5.72 9.23
CA LEU A 209 -26.82 5.34 8.32
C LEU A 209 -26.94 3.84 8.03
N VAL A 210 -26.87 3.46 6.76
CA VAL A 210 -27.05 2.07 6.30
C VAL A 210 -25.75 1.51 5.71
N THR A 211 -25.12 2.27 4.82
CA THR A 211 -23.82 1.90 4.24
C THR A 211 -22.86 3.10 4.16
N VAL A 212 -21.58 2.77 4.12
CA VAL A 212 -20.46 3.67 3.81
C VAL A 212 -19.61 2.98 2.74
N ASP A 213 -19.45 3.59 1.56
CA ASP A 213 -18.75 2.98 0.41
C ASP A 213 -19.20 1.53 0.12
N ASP A 214 -20.52 1.32 0.12
CA ASP A 214 -21.21 0.03 -0.05
C ASP A 214 -21.01 -1.01 1.08
N GLU A 215 -20.23 -0.70 2.12
CA GLU A 215 -20.11 -1.54 3.31
C GLU A 215 -21.24 -1.27 4.30
N MET A 216 -21.93 -2.34 4.75
CA MET A 216 -23.00 -2.22 5.76
C MET A 216 -22.45 -1.85 7.13
N VAL A 217 -23.10 -0.89 7.79
CA VAL A 217 -22.79 -0.52 9.17
C VAL A 217 -23.75 -1.15 10.16
N PHE A 218 -23.24 -1.54 11.33
CA PHE A 218 -24.03 -2.25 12.33
C PHE A 218 -24.00 -1.52 13.68
N ALA A 219 -25.13 -1.56 14.39
CA ALA A 219 -25.28 -0.85 15.66
C ALA A 219 -24.41 -1.43 16.80
N ASN A 220 -23.96 -2.68 16.67
CA ASN A 220 -23.01 -3.30 17.59
C ASN A 220 -21.54 -2.93 17.30
N ASP A 221 -21.26 -2.25 16.18
CA ASP A 221 -19.91 -1.81 15.79
C ASP A 221 -19.89 -0.34 15.33
N ILE A 222 -20.26 0.55 16.25
CA ILE A 222 -20.13 2.00 16.05
C ILE A 222 -18.67 2.42 15.77
N PRO A 223 -17.65 1.87 16.46
CA PRO A 223 -16.25 2.19 16.15
C PRO A 223 -15.86 1.86 14.70
N GLY A 224 -16.23 0.68 14.18
CA GLY A 224 -15.99 0.33 12.77
C GLY A 224 -16.71 1.26 11.80
N ALA A 225 -17.97 1.62 12.09
CA ALA A 225 -18.70 2.60 11.28
C ALA A 225 -18.02 3.99 11.25
N VAL A 226 -17.41 4.42 12.36
CA VAL A 226 -16.65 5.68 12.42
C VAL A 226 -15.38 5.57 11.57
N LEU A 227 -14.65 4.45 11.64
CA LEU A 227 -13.43 4.25 10.84
C LEU A 227 -13.70 4.31 9.34
N LEU A 228 -14.84 3.81 8.86
CA LEU A 228 -15.24 3.91 7.45
C LEU A 228 -15.52 5.36 7.00
N LEU A 229 -16.04 6.19 7.91
CA LEU A 229 -16.26 7.62 7.65
C LEU A 229 -14.97 8.43 7.64
N GLU A 230 -13.92 7.91 8.29
CA GLU A 230 -12.58 8.47 8.23
C GLU A 230 -11.84 8.00 6.97
N GLY A 231 -10.78 8.72 6.61
CA GLY A 231 -9.99 8.44 5.42
C GLY A 231 -9.05 9.59 5.13
N ALA A 232 -8.35 9.55 4.00
CA ALA A 232 -7.50 10.67 3.62
C ALA A 232 -8.33 11.94 3.45
N ALA A 233 -7.84 13.08 3.94
CA ALA A 233 -8.48 14.36 3.65
C ALA A 233 -8.63 14.56 2.14
N GLU A 234 -9.69 15.28 1.75
CA GLU A 234 -10.04 15.62 0.36
C GLU A 234 -10.50 14.46 -0.53
N THR A 235 -10.57 13.22 -0.01
CA THR A 235 -11.19 12.07 -0.72
C THR A 235 -12.70 12.05 -0.57
N GLU A 236 -13.39 11.33 -1.46
CA GLU A 236 -14.84 11.14 -1.41
C GLU A 236 -15.23 9.88 -0.62
N VAL A 237 -16.43 9.92 -0.04
CA VAL A 237 -17.11 8.80 0.61
C VAL A 237 -18.59 8.84 0.26
N SER A 238 -19.15 7.70 -0.11
CA SER A 238 -20.57 7.57 -0.42
C SER A 238 -21.32 7.03 0.79
N LEU A 239 -22.37 7.74 1.23
CA LEU A 239 -23.19 7.33 2.36
C LEU A 239 -24.61 7.01 1.91
N GLU A 240 -25.12 5.85 2.31
CA GLU A 240 -26.55 5.59 2.25
C GLU A 240 -27.23 5.98 3.58
N VAL A 241 -28.11 6.98 3.53
CA VAL A 241 -28.86 7.47 4.68
C VAL A 241 -30.36 7.37 4.47
N HIS A 242 -31.09 7.02 5.54
CA HIS A 242 -32.55 6.90 5.53
C HIS A 242 -33.16 7.90 6.51
N ARG A 243 -34.15 8.67 6.03
CA ARG A 243 -34.95 9.59 6.85
C ARG A 243 -36.43 9.39 6.57
N ALA A 244 -37.23 9.11 7.60
CA ALA A 244 -38.67 8.92 7.48
C ALA A 244 -39.08 7.94 6.35
N GLY A 245 -38.33 6.83 6.21
CA GLY A 245 -38.58 5.79 5.20
C GLY A 245 -38.06 6.11 3.79
N ARG A 246 -37.45 7.28 3.55
CA ARG A 246 -36.84 7.63 2.26
C ARG A 246 -35.34 7.35 2.27
N ARG A 247 -34.86 6.62 1.27
CA ARG A 247 -33.45 6.33 0.99
C ARG A 247 -32.81 7.50 0.22
N ARG A 248 -31.59 7.88 0.61
CA ARG A 248 -30.74 8.85 -0.10
C ARG A 248 -29.32 8.33 -0.12
N ILE A 249 -28.67 8.39 -1.28
CA ILE A 249 -27.23 8.23 -1.40
C ILE A 249 -26.63 9.64 -1.46
N VAL A 250 -25.56 9.85 -0.72
CA VAL A 250 -24.92 11.16 -0.58
C VAL A 250 -23.42 11.00 -0.65
N ASP A 251 -22.81 11.58 -1.68
CA ASP A 251 -21.35 11.62 -1.80
C ASP A 251 -20.81 12.85 -1.08
N LEU A 252 -19.86 12.61 -0.18
CA LEU A 252 -19.26 13.62 0.67
C LEU A 252 -17.76 13.65 0.46
N ARG A 253 -17.19 14.84 0.39
CA ARG A 253 -15.74 15.03 0.43
C ARG A 253 -15.27 15.14 1.87
N ARG A 254 -14.38 14.24 2.31
CA ARG A 254 -13.75 14.28 3.63
C ARG A 254 -12.95 15.56 3.78
N VAL A 255 -13.07 16.24 4.90
CA VAL A 255 -12.28 17.44 5.23
C VAL A 255 -11.26 17.04 6.29
N ALA A 256 -10.02 17.50 6.15
CA ALA A 256 -8.95 17.21 7.11
C ALA A 256 -9.42 17.47 8.55
N ASN A 257 -9.35 16.43 9.39
CA ASN A 257 -9.45 16.59 10.83
C ASN A 257 -8.27 17.48 11.22
N ARG A 258 -8.52 18.42 12.12
CA ARG A 258 -7.49 19.34 12.60
C ARG A 258 -6.51 18.54 13.47
N VAL A 259 -5.56 17.84 12.86
CA VAL A 259 -4.45 17.22 13.57
C VAL A 259 -3.59 18.37 14.05
N GLU A 260 -3.57 18.62 15.35
CA GLU A 260 -2.72 19.65 15.94
C GLU A 260 -1.27 19.19 15.86
N THR A 261 -0.58 19.61 14.79
CA THR A 261 0.85 19.38 14.60
C THR A 261 1.70 20.44 15.27
N VAL A 262 1.07 21.53 15.71
CA VAL A 262 1.69 22.68 16.36
C VAL A 262 1.07 22.84 17.74
N THR A 263 1.91 22.87 18.76
CA THR A 263 1.51 23.27 20.12
C THR A 263 2.24 24.55 20.48
N ALA A 264 1.55 25.44 21.19
CA ALA A 264 2.05 26.77 21.51
C ALA A 264 2.04 26.99 23.02
N GLU A 265 3.14 27.51 23.56
CA GLU A 265 3.24 27.90 24.96
C GLU A 265 4.14 29.13 25.09
N THR A 266 3.70 30.15 25.81
CA THR A 266 4.55 31.31 26.12
C THR A 266 5.30 31.06 27.42
N ARG A 267 6.64 31.05 27.37
CA ARG A 267 7.53 30.88 28.53
C ARG A 267 8.50 32.04 28.60
N SER A 268 8.63 32.68 29.76
CA SER A 268 9.58 33.78 29.99
C SER A 268 9.56 34.86 28.89
N GLU A 269 8.35 35.32 28.54
CA GLU A 269 8.09 36.30 27.46
C GLU A 269 8.46 35.82 26.05
N VAL A 270 8.68 34.53 25.81
CA VAL A 270 8.99 33.96 24.49
C VAL A 270 7.90 32.96 24.10
N LEU A 271 7.39 33.05 22.87
CA LEU A 271 6.46 32.06 22.33
C LEU A 271 7.24 30.83 21.86
N HIS A 272 6.98 29.69 22.46
CA HIS A 272 7.49 28.40 22.01
C HIS A 272 6.44 27.69 21.17
N LEU A 273 6.76 27.43 19.91
CA LEU A 273 5.95 26.58 19.03
C LEU A 273 6.68 25.26 18.82
N ARG A 274 6.12 24.17 19.34
CA ARG A 274 6.62 22.82 19.04
C ARG A 274 5.86 22.26 17.85
N ILE A 275 6.61 21.86 16.82
CA ILE A 275 6.09 21.26 15.59
C ILE A 275 6.46 19.77 15.59
N SER A 276 5.49 18.90 15.84
CA SER A 276 5.69 17.44 15.94
C SER A 276 5.76 16.74 14.58
N GLY A 277 5.35 17.42 13.52
CA GLY A 277 5.39 16.92 12.14
C GLY A 277 4.85 17.96 11.16
N PHE A 278 5.08 17.73 9.87
CA PHE A 278 4.62 18.62 8.81
C PHE A 278 3.48 17.99 8.03
N THR A 279 2.32 18.65 8.09
CA THR A 279 1.12 18.35 7.29
C THR A 279 0.76 19.55 6.43
N ALA A 280 -0.22 19.39 5.54
CA ALA A 280 -0.74 20.51 4.74
C ALA A 280 -1.28 21.69 5.59
N LEU A 281 -1.65 21.46 6.86
CA LEU A 281 -2.23 22.49 7.75
C LEU A 281 -1.21 23.17 8.67
N THR A 282 0.02 22.65 8.77
CA THR A 282 1.01 23.10 9.75
C THR A 282 1.34 24.59 9.58
N SER A 283 1.46 25.08 8.35
CA SER A 283 1.73 26.50 8.08
C SER A 283 0.62 27.42 8.61
N ALA A 284 -0.64 27.07 8.38
CA ALA A 284 -1.80 27.82 8.87
C ALA A 284 -1.91 27.79 10.40
N GLN A 285 -1.58 26.65 11.03
CA GLN A 285 -1.54 26.53 12.49
C GLN A 285 -0.47 27.45 13.10
N VAL A 286 0.76 27.45 12.55
CA VAL A 286 1.83 28.34 12.98
C VAL A 286 1.40 29.81 12.85
N ALA A 287 0.87 30.20 11.69
CA ALA A 287 0.40 31.57 11.47
C ALA A 287 -0.65 31.98 12.50
N GLY A 288 -1.66 31.14 12.74
CA GLY A 288 -2.72 31.43 13.72
C GLY A 288 -2.19 31.60 15.15
N PHE A 289 -1.23 30.77 15.59
CA PHE A 289 -0.63 30.92 16.92
C PHE A 289 0.24 32.17 17.04
N VAL A 290 1.01 32.50 16.01
CA VAL A 290 1.84 33.71 15.99
C VAL A 290 0.94 34.96 16.01
N GLU A 291 -0.05 35.03 15.12
CA GLU A 291 -0.98 36.16 15.07
C GLU A 291 -1.70 36.37 16.41
N ALA A 292 -2.23 35.29 17.00
CA ALA A 292 -2.93 35.37 18.27
C ALA A 292 -2.02 35.82 19.43
N ALA A 293 -0.78 35.31 19.49
CA ALA A 293 0.16 35.66 20.56
C ALA A 293 0.65 37.11 20.47
N PHE A 294 0.95 37.59 19.26
CA PHE A 294 1.48 38.94 19.06
C PHE A 294 0.40 40.04 19.02
N ALA A 295 -0.86 39.68 18.80
CA ALA A 295 -1.99 40.61 18.94
C ALA A 295 -2.46 40.79 20.40
N GLY A 296 -1.94 39.99 21.34
CA GLY A 296 -2.29 40.06 22.76
C GLY A 296 -1.80 41.33 23.46
N SER A 297 -2.35 41.60 24.64
CA SER A 297 -1.98 42.77 25.47
C SER A 297 -0.54 42.75 25.99
N THR A 298 0.08 41.57 26.04
CA THR A 298 1.47 41.33 26.42
C THR A 298 2.14 40.49 25.34
N PRO A 299 2.58 41.11 24.22
CA PRO A 299 3.17 40.37 23.12
C PRO A 299 4.51 39.75 23.54
N PRO A 300 4.82 38.51 23.11
CA PRO A 300 6.12 37.91 23.35
C PRO A 300 7.27 38.75 22.76
N ARG A 301 8.42 38.73 23.42
CA ARG A 301 9.68 39.33 22.95
C ARG A 301 10.33 38.59 21.78
N GLY A 302 9.91 37.35 21.53
CA GLY A 302 10.47 36.50 20.48
C GLY A 302 9.73 35.18 20.31
N LEU A 303 10.20 34.39 19.35
CA LEU A 303 9.64 33.10 18.97
C LEU A 303 10.75 32.04 18.95
N VAL A 304 10.45 30.85 19.48
CA VAL A 304 11.27 29.64 19.33
C VAL A 304 10.44 28.61 18.58
N LEU A 305 10.95 28.13 17.44
CA LEU A 305 10.41 26.98 16.73
C LEU A 305 11.16 25.72 17.18
N ASP A 306 10.50 24.89 17.98
CA ASP A 306 11.02 23.58 18.37
C ASP A 306 10.64 22.54 17.32
N LEU A 307 11.59 22.25 16.44
CA LEU A 307 11.50 21.22 15.40
C LEU A 307 12.14 19.89 15.83
N ARG A 308 12.48 19.73 17.12
CA ARG A 308 13.11 18.50 17.61
C ARG A 308 12.06 17.39 17.67
N GLY A 309 12.39 16.28 17.02
CA GLY A 309 11.69 15.00 17.05
C GLY A 309 12.66 13.93 17.50
#